data_AF-A0A2D9L8M8-F1
#
_entry.id   AF-A0A2D9L8M8-F1
#
_cell.length_a   1.000
_cell.length_b   1.000
_cell.length_c   1.000
_cell.angle_alpha   90.00
_cell.angle_beta   90.00
_cell.angle_gamma   90.00
#
_symmetry.space_group_name_H-M   'P 1'
#
loop_
_entity.id
_entity.type
_entity.pdbx_description
1 polymer ?
#
loop_
_entity_poly.entity_id
_entity_poly.type
_entity_poly.pdbx_seq_one_letter_code
_entity_poly.pdbx_strand_id
1 'polypeptide(L)'
;MKEQYLCVSCERSFPTREAVDGGDQGFRKGFLCPFCSANLSEAGESDDILHLRFGPVYYLAMILVFLVVIGEVVQIPVSSNSYINDFCTFILLSAIPTVPFLIANRKSVFGTRTIYTRRIDSQ
;
A
#
# COMPACT_ATOMS: atom_id res chain seq x y z
N MET A 1 8.82 4.07 -2.90
CA MET A 1 8.79 3.36 -1.62
C MET A 1 10.00 2.43 -1.59
N LYS A 2 10.73 2.30 -0.47
CA LYS A 2 11.78 1.27 -0.36
C LYS A 2 11.14 0.05 0.27
N GLU A 3 11.22 -1.09 -0.40
CA GLU A 3 10.70 -2.36 0.12
C GLU A 3 11.87 -3.22 0.60
N GLN A 4 11.65 -3.94 1.69
CA GLN A 4 12.60 -4.89 2.24
C GLN A 4 11.87 -6.17 2.62
N TYR A 5 12.45 -7.32 2.32
CA TYR A 5 12.01 -8.60 2.82
C TYR A 5 12.51 -8.81 4.24
N LEU A 6 11.68 -9.42 5.10
CA LEU A 6 12.12 -9.98 6.38
C LEU A 6 12.18 -11.50 6.26
N CYS A 7 13.39 -12.08 6.32
CA CYS A 7 13.59 -13.52 6.24
C CYS A 7 13.07 -14.23 7.50
N VAL A 8 12.17 -15.19 7.35
CA VAL A 8 11.67 -15.99 8.50
C VAL A 8 12.73 -16.95 9.08
N SER A 9 13.75 -17.33 8.30
CA SER A 9 14.75 -18.31 8.73
C SER A 9 15.91 -17.71 9.51
N CYS A 10 16.33 -16.48 9.18
CA CYS A 10 17.46 -15.82 9.85
C CYS A 10 17.11 -14.45 10.45
N GLU A 11 15.84 -14.05 10.41
CA GLU A 11 15.29 -12.81 10.99
C GLU A 11 15.96 -11.51 10.52
N ARG A 12 16.74 -11.58 9.44
CA ARG A 12 17.38 -10.41 8.84
C ARG A 12 16.49 -9.79 7.78
N SER A 13 16.47 -8.47 7.76
CA SER A 13 15.87 -7.68 6.69
C SER A 13 16.88 -7.45 5.57
N PHE A 14 16.41 -7.51 4.32
CA PHE A 14 17.20 -7.16 3.14
C PHE A 14 16.34 -6.49 2.07
N PRO A 15 16.89 -5.57 1.26
CA PRO A 15 16.16 -4.96 0.15
C PRO A 15 15.58 -5.99 -0.82
N THR A 16 14.38 -5.76 -1.35
CA THR A 16 13.74 -6.71 -2.28
C THR A 16 14.58 -6.98 -3.53
N ARG A 17 15.31 -5.97 -4.00
CA ARG A 17 16.28 -6.06 -5.11
C ARG A 17 17.49 -6.97 -4.85
N GLU A 18 17.75 -7.34 -3.60
CA GLU A 18 18.84 -8.23 -3.20
C GLU A 18 18.36 -9.67 -3.02
N ALA A 19 17.09 -9.96 -3.31
CA ALA A 19 16.60 -11.33 -3.43
C ALA A 19 17.34 -12.06 -4.56
N VAL A 20 17.83 -13.26 -4.27
CA VAL A 20 18.60 -14.06 -5.21
C VAL A 20 17.69 -15.08 -5.90
N ASP A 21 17.77 -15.18 -7.23
CA ASP A 21 17.07 -16.23 -7.96
C ASP A 21 17.66 -17.61 -7.63
N GLY A 22 16.81 -18.53 -7.18
CA GLY A 22 17.18 -19.90 -6.82
C GLY A 22 17.07 -20.89 -7.98
N GLY A 23 16.71 -20.45 -9.20
CA GLY A 23 16.53 -21.32 -10.36
C GLY A 23 17.72 -22.23 -10.64
N ASP A 24 18.94 -21.68 -10.61
CA ASP A 24 20.19 -22.43 -10.81
C ASP A 24 20.49 -23.44 -9.69
N GLN A 25 19.82 -23.31 -8.54
CA GLN A 25 19.94 -24.21 -7.39
C GLN A 25 18.76 -25.21 -7.31
N GLY A 26 17.92 -25.28 -8.34
CA GLY A 26 16.81 -26.24 -8.43
C GLY A 26 15.49 -25.75 -7.81
N PHE A 27 15.40 -24.49 -7.37
CA PHE A 27 14.17 -23.92 -6.84
C PHE A 27 13.27 -23.42 -7.98
N ARG A 28 12.08 -24.02 -8.13
CA ARG A 28 11.11 -23.64 -9.18
C ARG A 28 10.19 -22.48 -8.81
N LYS A 29 10.13 -22.14 -7.52
CA LYS A 29 9.27 -21.09 -6.95
C LYS A 29 9.99 -20.41 -5.79
N GLY A 30 9.73 -19.12 -5.65
CA GLY A 30 10.28 -18.29 -4.58
C GLY A 30 11.59 -17.61 -4.96
N PHE A 31 12.29 -17.15 -3.94
CA PHE A 31 13.61 -16.54 -4.03
C PHE A 31 14.43 -16.89 -2.79
N LEU A 32 15.75 -16.79 -2.91
CA LEU A 32 16.67 -17.10 -1.85
C LEU A 32 17.03 -15.87 -1.02
N CYS A 33 17.11 -16.05 0.29
CA CYS A 33 17.70 -15.06 1.20
C CYS A 33 19.21 -14.91 0.92
N PRO A 34 19.73 -13.69 0.73
CA PRO A 34 21.16 -13.48 0.45
C PRO A 34 22.08 -13.84 1.63
N PHE A 35 21.54 -13.98 2.85
CA PHE A 35 22.34 -14.26 4.05
C PHE A 35 22.36 -15.73 4.47
N CYS A 36 21.24 -16.44 4.31
CA CYS A 36 21.09 -17.81 4.80
C CYS A 36 20.68 -18.81 3.71
N SER A 37 20.50 -18.34 2.47
CA SER A 37 20.13 -19.17 1.31
C SER A 37 18.85 -19.98 1.49
N ALA A 38 18.00 -19.62 2.46
CA ALA A 38 16.68 -20.22 2.61
C ALA A 38 15.77 -19.81 1.45
N ASN A 39 14.98 -20.75 0.93
CA ASN A 39 13.96 -20.47 -0.09
C ASN A 39 12.68 -19.89 0.53
N LEU A 40 12.28 -18.73 0.03
CA LEU A 40 11.25 -17.88 0.60
C LEU A 40 10.18 -17.54 -0.43
N SER A 41 8.97 -17.31 0.05
CA SER A 41 7.93 -16.60 -0.68
C SER A 41 7.35 -15.48 0.19
N GLU A 42 6.71 -14.51 -0.41
CA GLU A 42 5.95 -13.51 0.35
C GLU A 42 4.82 -14.18 1.13
N ALA A 43 4.61 -13.75 2.38
CA ALA A 43 3.60 -14.31 3.28
C ALA A 43 2.20 -13.68 3.08
N GLY A 44 2.07 -12.74 2.12
CA GLY A 44 0.77 -12.25 1.65
C GLY A 44 0.08 -11.23 2.54
N GLU A 45 0.80 -10.47 3.38
CA GLU A 45 0.19 -9.27 3.96
C GLU A 45 -0.12 -8.28 2.83
N SER A 46 -1.41 -8.09 2.54
CA SER A 46 -1.86 -7.12 1.56
C SER A 46 -1.81 -5.72 2.18
N ASP A 47 -1.14 -4.81 1.48
CA ASP A 47 -1.08 -3.38 1.80
C ASP A 47 -2.40 -2.66 1.49
N ASP A 48 -3.53 -3.38 1.56
CA ASP A 48 -4.82 -2.83 1.25
C ASP A 48 -5.17 -1.71 2.21
N ILE A 49 -5.80 -0.65 1.68
CA ILE A 49 -6.26 0.50 2.47
C ILE A 49 -7.08 0.07 3.69
N LEU A 50 -7.77 -1.08 3.61
CA LEU A 50 -8.60 -1.64 4.67
C LEU A 50 -7.80 -2.16 5.87
N HIS A 51 -6.53 -2.53 5.69
CA HIS A 51 -5.64 -2.97 6.77
C HIS A 51 -4.92 -1.79 7.47
N LEU A 52 -4.98 -0.59 6.89
CA LEU A 52 -4.46 0.62 7.53
C LEU A 52 -5.34 1.07 8.69
N ARG A 53 -4.75 1.81 9.63
CA ARG A 53 -5.48 2.34 10.78
C ARG A 53 -6.55 3.31 10.28
N PHE A 54 -7.81 3.06 10.66
CA PHE A 54 -9.00 3.77 10.17
C PHE A 54 -9.30 3.57 8.67
N GLY A 55 -8.72 2.56 8.03
CA GLY A 55 -8.92 2.23 6.61
C GLY A 55 -10.38 2.15 6.16
N PRO A 56 -11.21 1.30 6.80
CA PRO A 56 -12.64 1.18 6.45
C PRO A 56 -13.41 2.50 6.65
N VAL A 57 -13.09 3.26 7.70
CA VAL A 57 -13.72 4.55 7.97
C VAL A 57 -13.35 5.58 6.91
N TYR A 58 -12.07 5.64 6.53
CA TYR A 58 -11.59 6.49 5.44
C TYR A 58 -12.26 6.13 4.11
N TYR A 59 -12.37 4.85 3.79
CA TYR A 59 -13.05 4.38 2.59
C TYR A 59 -14.52 4.84 2.53
N LEU A 60 -15.27 4.68 3.63
CA LEU A 60 -16.64 5.18 3.72
C LEU A 60 -16.71 6.71 3.61
N ALA A 61 -15.78 7.44 4.22
CA ALA A 61 -15.73 8.90 4.12
C ALA A 61 -15.51 9.35 2.67
N MET A 62 -14.65 8.66 1.92
CA MET A 62 -14.40 8.94 0.50
C MET A 62 -15.63 8.64 -0.38
N ILE A 63 -16.40 7.58 -0.08
CA ILE A 63 -17.69 7.33 -0.74
C ILE A 63 -18.67 8.49 -0.47
N LEU A 64 -18.76 8.96 0.77
CA LEU A 64 -19.63 10.08 1.12
C LEU A 64 -19.22 11.36 0.39
N VAL A 65 -17.92 11.68 0.33
CA VAL A 65 -17.42 12.83 -0.45
C VAL A 65 -17.82 12.71 -1.93
N PHE A 66 -17.66 11.52 -2.52
CA PHE A 66 -18.05 11.30 -3.91
C PHE A 66 -19.55 11.50 -4.14
N LEU A 67 -20.40 11.00 -3.25
CA LEU A 67 -21.86 11.19 -3.32
C LEU A 67 -22.26 12.67 -3.15
N VAL A 68 -21.58 13.42 -2.27
CA VAL A 68 -21.81 14.85 -2.07
C VAL A 68 -21.50 15.66 -3.34
N VAL A 69 -20.42 15.31 -4.04
CA VAL A 69 -20.01 15.99 -5.27
C VAL A 69 -20.97 15.66 -6.42
N ILE A 70 -21.27 14.38 -6.66
CA ILE A 70 -22.20 13.99 -7.75
C ILE A 70 -23.62 14.46 -7.47
N GLY A 71 -24.04 14.48 -6.21
CA GLY A 71 -25.34 15.02 -5.81
C GLY A 71 -25.43 16.55 -5.87
N GLU A 72 -24.37 17.23 -6.31
CA GLU A 72 -24.27 18.69 -6.41
C GLU A 72 -24.65 19.42 -5.10
N VAL A 73 -24.47 18.76 -3.95
CA VAL A 73 -24.88 19.28 -2.63
C VAL A 73 -24.02 20.48 -2.21
N VAL A 74 -22.76 20.48 -2.64
CA VAL A 74 -21.80 21.56 -2.43
C VAL A 74 -21.21 21.91 -3.78
N GLN A 75 -21.22 23.20 -4.14
CA GLN A 75 -20.63 23.70 -5.37
C GLN A 75 -19.66 24.83 -5.07
N ILE A 76 -18.46 24.73 -5.62
CA ILE A 76 -17.43 25.77 -5.53
C ILE A 76 -17.25 26.34 -6.94
N PRO A 77 -17.77 27.55 -7.23
CA PRO A 77 -17.66 28.15 -8.54
C PRO A 77 -16.25 28.73 -8.73
N VAL A 78 -15.37 27.96 -9.37
CA VAL A 78 -13.99 28.36 -9.70
C VAL A 78 -13.87 28.79 -11.16
N SER A 79 -14.71 28.24 -12.03
CA SER A 79 -14.69 28.44 -13.48
C SER A 79 -16.11 28.44 -14.05
N SER A 80 -16.25 28.92 -15.29
CA SER A 80 -17.48 28.82 -16.08
C SER A 80 -17.78 27.38 -16.55
N ASN A 81 -16.84 26.45 -16.37
CA ASN A 81 -17.01 25.04 -16.71
C ASN A 81 -17.38 24.23 -15.46
N SER A 82 -18.56 23.60 -15.47
CA SER A 82 -19.08 22.80 -14.35
C SER A 82 -18.17 21.63 -13.99
N TYR A 83 -17.60 20.94 -15.00
CA TYR A 83 -16.68 19.82 -14.75
C TYR A 83 -15.43 20.24 -13.96
N ILE A 84 -14.93 21.46 -14.19
CA ILE A 84 -13.79 22.00 -13.44
C ILE A 84 -14.19 22.27 -11.99
N ASN A 85 -15.39 22.82 -11.79
CA ASN A 85 -15.92 23.11 -10.46
C ASN A 85 -16.11 21.81 -9.65
N ASP A 86 -16.65 20.77 -10.25
CA ASP A 86 -16.86 19.46 -9.60
C ASP A 86 -15.52 18.81 -9.23
N PHE A 87 -14.55 18.86 -10.15
CA PHE A 87 -13.21 18.33 -9.89
C PHE A 87 -12.50 19.08 -8.75
N CYS A 88 -12.55 20.41 -8.76
CA CYS A 88 -12.00 21.23 -7.68
C CYS A 88 -12.70 20.96 -6.34
N THR A 89 -14.03 20.83 -6.36
CA THR A 89 -14.82 20.53 -5.16
C THR A 89 -14.46 19.16 -4.60
N PHE A 90 -14.29 18.15 -5.44
CA PHE A 90 -13.86 16.82 -5.02
C PHE A 90 -12.47 16.83 -4.38
N ILE A 91 -11.49 17.53 -4.96
CA ILE A 91 -10.14 17.66 -4.39
C ILE A 91 -10.18 18.32 -3.01
N LEU A 92 -10.93 19.42 -2.89
CA LEU A 92 -11.04 20.17 -1.63
C LEU A 92 -11.70 19.34 -0.54
N LEU A 93 -12.81 18.67 -0.86
CA LEU A 93 -13.55 17.88 0.13
C LEU A 93 -12.81 16.58 0.49
N SER A 94 -12.14 15.92 -0.45
CA SER A 94 -11.34 14.72 -0.18
C SER A 94 -10.12 15.00 0.69
N ALA A 95 -9.54 16.20 0.62
CA ALA A 95 -8.42 16.58 1.49
C ALA A 95 -8.76 16.46 2.99
N ILE A 96 -10.02 16.69 3.37
CA ILE A 96 -10.49 16.66 4.77
C ILE A 96 -10.29 15.27 5.42
N PRO A 97 -10.79 14.16 4.86
CA PRO A 97 -10.49 12.83 5.38
C PRO A 97 -9.08 12.33 5.02
N THR A 98 -8.52 12.73 3.86
CA THR A 98 -7.22 12.21 3.41
C THR A 98 -6.04 12.70 4.25
N VAL A 99 -6.00 13.98 4.64
CA VAL A 99 -4.85 14.52 5.39
C VAL A 99 -4.69 13.86 6.77
N PRO A 100 -5.73 13.76 7.62
CA PRO A 100 -5.65 13.05 8.89
C PRO A 100 -5.32 11.57 8.72
N PHE A 101 -5.89 10.92 7.71
CA PHE A 101 -5.61 9.51 7.41
C PHE A 101 -4.14 9.28 7.06
N LEU A 102 -3.56 10.15 6.22
CA LEU A 102 -2.13 10.11 5.87
C LEU A 102 -1.24 10.39 7.09
N ILE A 103 -1.63 11.32 7.98
CA ILE A 103 -0.88 11.59 9.21
C ILE A 103 -0.88 10.36 10.13
N ALA A 104 -2.05 9.73 10.32
CA ALA A 104 -2.20 8.55 11.16
C ALA A 104 -1.41 7.34 10.61
N ASN A 105 -1.33 7.22 9.29
CA ASN A 105 -0.68 6.09 8.61
C ASN A 105 0.68 6.44 7.99
N ARG A 106 1.29 7.58 8.36
CA ARG A 106 2.51 8.10 7.73
C ARG A 106 3.65 7.09 7.65
N LYS A 107 3.80 6.24 8.67
CA LYS A 107 4.85 5.23 8.74
C LYS A 107 4.61 4.08 7.76
N SER A 108 3.36 3.67 7.61
CA SER A 108 2.97 2.62 6.66
C SER A 108 2.96 3.14 5.22
N VAL A 109 2.55 4.40 4.99
CA VAL A 109 2.42 4.99 3.65
C VAL A 109 3.76 5.52 3.11
N PHE A 110 4.57 6.17 3.95
CA PHE A 110 5.82 6.81 3.53
C PHE A 110 7.09 6.13 4.07
N GLY A 111 6.97 5.10 4.91
CA GLY A 111 8.10 4.37 5.45
C GLY A 111 8.67 3.30 4.52
N THR A 112 9.67 2.59 5.02
CA THR A 112 10.20 1.39 4.38
C THR A 112 9.22 0.24 4.64
N ARG A 113 8.67 -0.34 3.57
CA ARG A 113 7.72 -1.45 3.65
C ARG A 113 8.49 -2.73 3.97
N THR A 114 8.15 -3.37 5.08
CA THR A 114 8.69 -4.70 5.41
C THR A 114 7.71 -5.76 4.91
N ILE A 115 8.14 -6.57 3.95
CA ILE A 115 7.37 -7.69 3.41
C ILE A 115 7.78 -8.94 4.19
N TYR A 116 6.86 -9.49 4.97
CA TYR A 116 7.09 -10.74 5.67
C TYR A 116 7.19 -11.89 4.68
N THR A 117 8.15 -12.77 4.90
CA THR A 117 8.35 -13.97 4.08
C THR A 117 7.93 -15.21 4.85
N ARG A 118 7.56 -16.26 4.12
CA ARG A 118 7.41 -17.62 4.63
C ARG A 118 8.41 -18.53 3.93
N ARG A 119 8.87 -19.56 4.64
CA ARG A 119 9.71 -20.60 4.03
C ARG A 119 8.84 -21.48 3.15
N ILE A 120 9.37 -21.86 1.99
CA ILE A 120 8.74 -22.83 1.11
C ILE A 120 9.73 -23.94 0.78
N ASP A 121 9.25 -25.18 0.83
CA ASP A 121 10.02 -26.34 0.42
C ASP A 121 9.81 -26.54 -1.09
N SER A 122 10.91 -26.66 -1.84
CA SER A 122 10.93 -26.88 -3.28
C SER A 122 10.15 -28.15 -3.67
N GLN A 123 9.14 -27.98 -4.53
CA GLN A 123 8.69 -28.99 -5.49
C GLN A 123 8.75 -28.40 -6.90
#